data_AF-A0A497FVC1-F1
#
_entry.id   AF-A0A497FVC1-F1
#
_cell.length_a   1.000
_cell.length_b   1.000
_cell.length_c   1.000
_cell.angle_alpha   90.00
_cell.angle_beta   90.00
_cell.angle_gamma   90.00
#
_symmetry.space_group_name_H-M   'P 1'
#
loop_
_entity.id
_entity.type
_entity.pdbx_description
1 polymer ?
#
loop_
_entity_poly.entity_id
_entity_poly.type
_entity_poly.pdbx_seq_one_letter_code
_entity_poly.pdbx_strand_id
1 'polypeptide(L)'
;MLIDSNLAKKLVSMSESTGREYALIVYENGSKYLYRLSLSGGSLPIYSSNIKYVFHTHPVPRYTPSLADIVTAYNLSRIKGAPVPLYTASRVEDGIVVYEI
;
A
#
# COMPACT_ATOMS: atom_id res chain seq x y z
N MET A 1 8.15 9.53 -7.53
CA MET A 1 6.92 10.34 -7.61
C MET A 1 6.17 10.09 -6.31
N LEU A 2 6.17 11.04 -5.38
CA LEU A 2 5.50 10.88 -4.09
C LEU A 2 3.98 10.87 -4.29
N ILE A 3 3.29 9.99 -3.59
CA ILE A 3 1.82 9.92 -3.60
C ILE A 3 1.23 11.26 -3.15
N ASP A 4 0.09 11.62 -3.76
CA ASP A 4 -0.69 12.78 -3.36
C ASP A 4 -1.01 12.71 -1.86
N SER A 5 -0.59 13.73 -1.11
CA SER A 5 -0.72 13.78 0.35
C SER A 5 -2.17 13.75 0.82
N ASN A 6 -3.11 14.30 0.05
CA ASN A 6 -4.53 14.26 0.38
C ASN A 6 -5.10 12.85 0.19
N LEU A 7 -4.66 12.15 -0.85
CA LEU A 7 -5.03 10.76 -1.07
C LEU A 7 -4.48 9.85 0.04
N ALA A 8 -3.22 10.02 0.42
CA ALA A 8 -2.62 9.29 1.54
C ALA A 8 -3.41 9.53 2.84
N LYS A 9 -3.67 10.80 3.18
CA LYS A 9 -4.48 11.18 4.35
C LYS A 9 -5.87 10.54 4.33
N LYS A 10 -6.54 10.56 3.18
CA LYS A 10 -7.88 9.98 3.02
C LYS A 10 -7.87 8.46 3.24
N LEU A 11 -6.91 7.76 2.64
CA LEU A 11 -6.83 6.30 2.74
C LEU A 11 -6.46 5.85 4.15
N VAL A 12 -5.49 6.51 4.79
CA VAL A 12 -5.11 6.22 6.19
C VAL A 12 -6.30 6.47 7.13
N SER A 13 -6.99 7.61 6.99
CA SER A 13 -8.17 7.91 7.83
C SER A 13 -9.31 6.89 7.63
N MET A 14 -9.48 6.40 6.40
CA MET A 14 -10.45 5.34 6.10
C MET A 14 -10.02 4.00 6.71
N SER A 15 -8.73 3.69 6.71
CA SER A 15 -8.16 2.50 7.35
C SER A 15 -8.42 2.50 8.86
N GLU A 16 -8.07 3.60 9.53
CA GLU A 16 -8.26 3.78 10.98
C GLU A 16 -9.73 3.68 11.38
N SER A 17 -10.62 4.42 10.69
CA SER A 17 -12.04 4.48 11.05
C SER A 17 -12.77 3.14 10.89
N THR A 18 -12.29 2.28 9.99
CA THR A 18 -12.90 0.98 9.74
C THR A 18 -12.18 -0.18 10.43
N GLY A 19 -10.98 0.06 10.98
CA GLY A 19 -10.11 -1.00 11.49
C GLY A 19 -9.65 -1.98 10.40
N ARG A 20 -9.61 -1.56 9.14
CA ARG A 20 -9.26 -2.42 7.99
C ARG A 20 -8.09 -1.89 7.20
N GLU A 21 -7.32 -2.81 6.63
CA GLU A 21 -6.24 -2.48 5.70
C GLU A 21 -6.79 -2.26 4.28
N TYR A 22 -6.16 -1.35 3.54
CA TYR A 22 -6.52 -1.03 2.16
C TYR A 22 -5.27 -0.97 1.29
N ALA A 23 -5.35 -1.54 0.09
CA ALA A 23 -4.31 -1.44 -0.92
C ALA A 23 -4.87 -0.72 -2.15
N LEU A 24 -4.36 0.48 -2.42
CA LEU A 24 -4.57 1.17 -3.69
C LEU A 24 -3.52 0.69 -4.69
N ILE A 25 -3.98 0.10 -5.77
CA ILE A 25 -3.16 -0.32 -6.91
C ILE A 25 -3.31 0.72 -8.00
N VAL A 26 -2.19 1.24 -8.49
CA VAL A 26 -2.18 2.18 -9.61
C VAL A 26 -1.45 1.53 -10.77
N TYR A 27 -2.12 1.46 -11.91
CA TYR A 27 -1.60 0.84 -13.13
C TYR A 27 -0.92 1.89 -14.02
N GLU A 28 -0.07 1.44 -14.95
CA GLU A 28 0.66 2.35 -15.87
C GLU A 28 -0.26 3.16 -16.78
N ASN A 29 -1.44 2.62 -17.10
CA ASN A 29 -2.46 3.33 -17.87
C ASN A 29 -3.23 4.40 -17.05
N GLY A 30 -2.86 4.63 -15.79
CA GLY A 30 -3.48 5.60 -14.89
C GLY A 30 -4.75 5.11 -14.19
N SER A 31 -5.27 3.92 -14.52
CA SER A 31 -6.39 3.32 -13.80
C SER A 31 -5.99 2.99 -12.36
N LYS A 32 -6.98 3.03 -11.46
CA LYS A 32 -6.80 2.84 -10.02
C LYS A 32 -7.78 1.81 -9.52
N TYR A 33 -7.32 0.91 -8.66
CA TYR A 33 -8.17 -0.07 -8.01
C TYR A 33 -7.89 -0.09 -6.50
N LEU A 34 -8.94 0.07 -5.71
CA LEU A 34 -8.84 0.07 -4.25
C LEU A 34 -9.32 -1.28 -3.73
N TYR A 35 -8.39 -2.06 -3.20
CA TYR A 35 -8.66 -3.35 -2.60
C TYR A 35 -8.79 -3.21 -1.09
N ARG A 36 -9.84 -3.81 -0.54
CA ARG A 36 -10.06 -3.89 0.92
C ARG A 36 -9.57 -5.24 1.40
N LEU A 37 -8.58 -5.24 2.29
CA LEU A 37 -7.98 -6.45 2.83
C LEU A 37 -8.79 -6.96 4.04
N SER A 38 -8.66 -8.25 4.32
CA SER A 38 -9.29 -8.89 5.49
C SER A 38 -8.56 -8.52 6.79
N LEU A 39 -9.26 -8.67 7.91
CA LEU A 39 -8.74 -8.38 9.27
C LEU A 39 -7.45 -9.14 9.63
N SER A 40 -7.17 -10.26 8.97
CA SER A 40 -6.01 -11.11 9.22
C SER A 40 -4.70 -10.60 8.61
N GLY A 41 -4.74 -9.54 7.79
CA GLY A 41 -3.61 -9.13 6.97
C GLY A 41 -3.20 -10.22 5.99
N GLY A 42 -2.38 -9.89 4.99
CA GLY A 42 -1.92 -10.89 4.03
C GLY A 42 -1.16 -10.27 2.87
N SER A 43 -0.43 -11.12 2.14
CA SER A 43 0.16 -10.73 0.86
C SER A 43 -0.95 -10.21 -0.05
N LEU A 44 -0.71 -9.03 -0.62
CA LEU A 44 -1.67 -8.43 -1.54
C LEU A 44 -1.77 -9.37 -2.77
N PRO A 45 -2.96 -9.87 -3.15
CA PRO A 45 -3.12 -10.82 -4.25
C PRO A 45 -3.00 -10.11 -5.61
N ILE A 46 -1.84 -9.50 -5.84
CA ILE A 46 -1.59 -8.58 -6.93
C ILE A 46 -0.58 -9.24 -7.87
N TYR A 47 -1.07 -9.71 -9.01
CA TYR A 47 -0.28 -10.44 -9.99
C TYR A 47 -0.43 -9.80 -11.37
N SER A 48 0.19 -8.62 -11.55
CA SER A 48 0.17 -7.92 -12.84
C SER A 48 1.48 -7.18 -13.10
N SER A 49 2.00 -7.31 -14.32
CA SER A 49 3.17 -6.56 -14.78
C SER A 49 2.86 -5.09 -15.10
N ASN A 50 1.58 -4.74 -15.24
CA ASN A 50 1.13 -3.40 -15.63
C ASN A 50 0.95 -2.43 -14.45
N ILE A 51 1.56 -2.74 -13.29
CA ILE A 51 1.43 -1.95 -12.08
C ILE A 51 2.52 -0.91 -12.02
N LYS A 52 2.12 0.33 -11.79
CA LYS A 52 3.01 1.47 -11.59
C LYS A 52 3.49 1.55 -10.14
N TYR A 53 2.57 1.47 -9.19
CA TYR A 53 2.88 1.42 -7.75
C TYR A 53 1.69 0.86 -6.96
N VAL A 54 1.98 0.49 -5.70
CA VAL A 54 0.98 0.08 -4.71
C VAL A 54 1.08 0.97 -3.48
N PHE A 55 -0.05 1.33 -2.88
CA PHE A 55 -0.12 2.04 -1.60
C PHE A 55 -0.98 1.25 -0.61
N HIS A 56 -0.35 0.74 0.43
CA HIS A 56 -0.96 -0.08 1.47
C HIS A 56 -1.11 0.74 2.76
N THR A 57 -2.25 0.61 3.44
CA THR A 57 -2.52 1.29 4.71
C THR A 57 -2.66 0.29 5.85
N HIS A 58 -2.14 0.66 7.01
CA HIS A 58 -2.37 -0.06 8.25
C HIS A 58 -3.25 0.74 9.21
N PRO A 59 -4.27 0.11 9.83
CA PRO A 59 -5.15 0.77 10.81
C PRO A 59 -4.49 0.95 12.18
N VAL A 60 -3.42 0.20 12.46
CA VAL A 60 -2.67 0.27 13.71
C VAL A 60 -1.36 1.04 13.47
N PRO A 61 -1.00 1.99 14.35
CA PRO A 61 0.24 2.76 14.23
C PRO A 61 1.47 1.87 14.14
N ARG A 62 2.33 2.14 13.14
CA ARG A 62 3.59 1.42 12.96
C ARG A 62 4.62 2.20 12.16
N TYR A 63 5.87 2.06 12.56
CA TYR A 63 7.04 2.69 11.94
C TYR A 63 7.81 1.75 11.00
N THR A 64 7.23 0.60 10.64
CA THR A 64 7.93 -0.40 9.83
C THR A 64 6.96 -1.09 8.89
N PRO A 65 7.41 -1.47 7.67
CA PRO A 65 6.68 -2.40 6.83
C PRO A 65 6.41 -3.74 7.50
N SER A 66 5.38 -4.45 7.03
CA SER A 66 5.15 -5.84 7.37
C SER A 66 5.99 -6.77 6.50
N LEU A 67 6.16 -8.02 6.96
CA LEU A 67 6.75 -9.07 6.11
C LEU A 67 5.93 -9.28 4.84
N ALA A 68 4.60 -9.14 4.91
CA ALA A 68 3.71 -9.24 3.75
C ALA A 68 4.01 -8.15 2.71
N ASP A 69 4.29 -6.92 3.14
CA ASP A 69 4.67 -5.82 2.24
C ASP A 69 5.98 -6.15 1.50
N ILE A 70 6.99 -6.62 2.23
CA ILE A 70 8.30 -6.99 1.66
C ILE A 70 8.14 -8.12 0.64
N VAL A 71 7.38 -9.17 1.00
CA VAL A 71 7.11 -10.31 0.10
C VAL A 71 6.32 -9.86 -1.13
N THR A 72 5.34 -8.98 -0.97
CA THR A 72 4.58 -8.43 -2.10
C THR A 72 5.47 -7.59 -3.01
N ALA A 73 6.29 -6.68 -2.48
CA ALA A 73 7.21 -5.87 -3.26
C ALA A 73 8.19 -6.75 -4.07
N TYR A 74 8.76 -7.77 -3.42
CA TYR A 74 9.59 -8.76 -4.09
C TYR A 74 8.85 -9.46 -5.23
N ASN A 75 7.67 -10.02 -4.98
CA ASN A 75 6.89 -10.74 -6.01
C ASN A 75 6.50 -9.83 -7.18
N LEU A 76 6.08 -8.59 -6.91
CA LEU A 76 5.77 -7.60 -7.95
C LEU A 76 6.98 -7.32 -8.82
N SER A 77 8.16 -7.14 -8.22
CA SER A 77 9.39 -6.90 -8.97
C SER A 77 9.73 -8.05 -9.92
N ARG A 78 9.50 -9.29 -9.49
CA ARG A 78 9.72 -10.50 -10.29
C ARG A 78 8.74 -10.61 -11.46
N ILE A 79 7.47 -10.27 -11.23
CA ILE A 79 6.40 -10.32 -12.24
C ILE A 79 6.60 -9.22 -13.30
N LYS A 80 6.95 -8.00 -12.87
CA LYS A 80 7.20 -6.88 -13.79
C LYS A 80 8.55 -7.01 -14.51
N GLY A 81 9.53 -7.65 -13.87
CA GLY A 81 10.92 -7.68 -14.34
C GLY A 81 11.71 -6.42 -13.99
N ALA A 82 11.17 -5.55 -13.13
CA ALA A 82 11.79 -4.32 -12.64
C ALA A 82 11.20 -3.94 -11.27
N PRO A 83 11.89 -3.13 -10.44
CA PRO A 83 11.35 -2.64 -9.18
C PRO A 83 9.99 -1.96 -9.34
N VAL A 84 9.07 -2.25 -8.42
CA VAL A 84 7.74 -1.61 -8.34
C VAL A 84 7.63 -0.98 -6.96
N PRO A 85 7.47 0.35 -6.85
CA PRO A 85 7.30 1.00 -5.56
C PRO A 85 6.08 0.46 -4.81
N LEU A 86 6.32 -0.02 -3.59
CA LEU A 86 5.26 -0.32 -2.64
C LEU A 86 5.39 0.65 -1.47
N TYR A 87 4.39 1.51 -1.33
CA TYR A 87 4.27 2.44 -0.23
C TYR A 87 3.42 1.82 0.87
N THR A 88 3.90 1.81 2.10
CA THR A 88 3.10 1.46 3.27
C THR A 88 2.94 2.69 4.16
N ALA A 89 1.72 2.91 4.66
CA ALA A 89 1.38 4.09 5.44
C ALA A 89 0.57 3.75 6.69
N SER A 90 0.87 4.44 7.78
CA SER A 90 0.06 4.43 8.99
C SER A 90 0.07 5.81 9.63
N ARG A 91 -0.95 6.10 10.44
CA ARG A 91 -0.90 7.26 11.33
C ARG A 91 -0.06 6.87 12.54
N VAL A 92 0.85 7.76 12.92
CA VAL A 92 1.51 7.67 14.20
C VAL A 92 1.53 9.04 14.84
N GLU A 93 1.08 9.12 16.09
CA GLU A 93 0.85 10.39 16.80
C GLU A 93 -0.02 11.32 15.95
N ASP A 94 0.42 12.55 15.71
CA ASP A 94 -0.27 13.56 14.90
C ASP A 94 0.11 13.50 13.41
N GLY A 95 0.96 12.55 13.01
CA GLY A 95 1.55 12.45 11.69
C GLY A 95 1.11 11.21 10.90
N ILE A 96 1.33 11.25 9.58
CA ILE A 96 1.28 10.06 8.73
C ILE A 96 2.69 9.72 8.32
N VAL A 97 3.12 8.50 8.64
CA VAL A 97 4.40 7.97 8.21
C VAL A 97 4.17 7.12 6.97
N VAL A 98 5.01 7.32 5.96
CA VAL A 98 5.00 6.56 4.71
C VAL A 98 6.39 6.00 4.48
N TYR A 99 6.48 4.70 4.25
CA TYR A 99 7.71 4.02 3.82
C TYR A 99 7.56 3.55 2.39
N GLU A 100 8.61 3.70 1.60
CA GLU A 100 8.76 3.08 0.28
C GLU A 100 9.63 1.83 0.44
N ILE A 101 9.19 0.73 -0.18
CA ILE A 101 9.90 -0.56 -0.28
C ILE A 101 10.22 -0.81 -1.74
#